data_AF-A0A6G3MKW1-F1
#
_entry.id   AF-A0A6G3MKW1-F1
#
_cell.length_a   1.000
_cell.length_b   1.000
_cell.length_c   1.000
_cell.angle_alpha   90.00
_cell.angle_beta   90.00
_cell.angle_gamma   90.00
#
_symmetry.space_group_name_H-M   'P 1'
#
loop_
_entity.id
_entity.type
_entity.pdbx_description
1 polymer ?
#
loop_
_entity_poly.entity_id
_entity_poly.type
_entity_poly.pdbx_seq_one_letter_code
_entity_poly.pdbx_strand_id
1 'polypeptide(L)'
;VLKLFNFNQELTIEQGFVKKLNDLLRDPNPSVLTNSLVALTEIMCSCKTPASIVTINFSLVSKLLTALNECTEWGQIVILDFIALYDIESETEAQSICERVVSRLSHANSAVVLSTIKVIIKAIGLFGETAMLNQHLRKMGPPLVTMLSLEPEIQYVALRNINLITQKYPSILKNELKSFLIKYNDPIYI
;
A
#
# COMPACT_ATOMS: atom_id res chain seq x y z
N VAL A 1 -16.39 -15.54 8.35
CA VAL A 1 -17.06 -15.01 7.14
C VAL A 1 -16.33 -15.42 5.87
N LEU A 2 -15.04 -15.09 5.72
CA LEU A 2 -14.26 -15.44 4.52
C LEU A 2 -14.25 -16.94 4.17
N LYS A 3 -13.96 -17.81 5.15
CA LYS A 3 -14.00 -19.27 4.94
C LYS A 3 -15.37 -19.78 4.47
N LEU A 4 -16.44 -19.11 4.88
CA LEU A 4 -17.82 -19.45 4.52
C LEU A 4 -18.15 -18.93 3.12
N PHE A 5 -17.61 -17.75 2.77
CA PHE A 5 -17.68 -17.19 1.42
C PHE A 5 -17.00 -18.09 0.38
N ASN A 6 -15.83 -18.67 0.71
CA ASN A 6 -15.14 -19.61 -0.18
C ASN A 6 -15.90 -20.93 -0.37
N PHE A 7 -16.78 -21.28 0.56
CA PHE A 7 -17.60 -22.49 0.47
C PHE A 7 -18.93 -22.23 -0.25
N ASN A 8 -19.61 -21.13 0.06
CA ASN A 8 -20.84 -20.72 -0.61
C ASN A 8 -20.97 -19.18 -0.62
N GLN A 9 -20.79 -18.60 -1.81
CA GLN A 9 -20.81 -17.16 -2.04
C GLN A 9 -22.23 -16.58 -1.91
N GLU A 10 -23.24 -17.24 -2.49
CA GLU A 10 -24.62 -16.77 -2.51
C GLU A 10 -25.21 -16.69 -1.10
N LEU A 11 -25.04 -17.74 -0.29
CA LEU A 11 -25.51 -17.75 1.11
C LEU A 11 -24.88 -16.62 1.94
N THR A 12 -23.62 -16.27 1.68
CA THR A 12 -22.92 -15.23 2.45
C THR A 12 -23.49 -13.83 2.12
N ILE A 13 -23.91 -13.63 0.88
CA ILE A 13 -24.54 -12.39 0.42
C ILE A 13 -25.99 -12.32 0.92
N GLU A 14 -26.77 -13.41 0.81
CA GLU A 14 -28.16 -13.50 1.26
C GLU A 14 -28.30 -13.29 2.78
N GLN A 15 -27.40 -13.87 3.57
CA GLN A 15 -27.38 -13.71 5.03
C GLN A 15 -26.91 -12.31 5.48
N GLY A 16 -26.50 -11.45 4.55
CA GLY A 16 -26.07 -10.08 4.84
C GLY A 16 -24.78 -10.00 5.66
N PHE A 17 -23.95 -11.06 5.66
CA PHE A 17 -22.69 -11.06 6.42
C PHE A 17 -21.73 -9.97 5.93
N VAL A 18 -21.80 -9.62 4.64
CA VAL A 18 -20.94 -8.56 4.10
C VAL A 18 -21.32 -7.18 4.64
N LYS A 19 -22.62 -6.92 4.86
CA LYS A 19 -23.09 -5.67 5.50
C LYS A 19 -22.56 -5.56 6.93
N LYS A 20 -22.67 -6.63 7.70
CA LYS A 20 -22.10 -6.69 9.07
C LYS A 20 -20.59 -6.45 9.05
N LEU A 21 -19.89 -6.98 8.05
CA LEU A 21 -18.45 -6.83 7.93
C LEU A 21 -18.05 -5.39 7.53
N ASN A 22 -18.88 -4.70 6.75
CA ASN A 22 -18.74 -3.27 6.49
C ASN A 22 -19.02 -2.43 7.76
N ASP A 23 -19.98 -2.83 8.60
CA ASP A 23 -20.23 -2.16 9.88
C ASP A 23 -19.04 -2.28 10.85
N LEU A 24 -18.33 -3.42 10.81
CA LEU A 24 -17.10 -3.65 11.58
C LEU A 24 -15.93 -2.75 11.16
N LEU A 25 -15.99 -2.09 9.99
CA LEU A 25 -15.00 -1.06 9.63
C LEU A 25 -15.14 0.22 10.47
N ARG A 26 -16.22 0.36 11.23
CA ARG A 26 -16.45 1.48 12.15
C ARG A 26 -16.05 1.14 13.59
N ASP A 27 -15.55 -0.06 13.83
CA ASP A 27 -15.15 -0.52 15.15
C ASP A 27 -13.93 0.29 15.66
N PRO A 28 -13.90 0.70 16.94
CA PRO A 28 -12.77 1.42 17.51
C PRO A 28 -11.51 0.56 17.66
N ASN A 29 -11.62 -0.77 17.61
CA ASN A 29 -10.47 -1.65 17.77
C ASN A 29 -9.73 -1.82 16.43
N PRO A 30 -8.45 -1.40 16.35
CA PRO A 30 -7.67 -1.47 15.11
C PRO A 30 -7.48 -2.92 14.62
N SER A 31 -7.46 -3.91 15.52
CA SER A 31 -7.32 -5.32 15.12
C SER A 31 -8.57 -5.85 14.43
N VAL A 32 -9.76 -5.47 14.91
CA VAL A 32 -11.05 -5.85 14.32
C VAL A 32 -11.21 -5.16 12.97
N LEU A 33 -10.84 -3.88 12.90
CA LEU A 33 -10.80 -3.09 11.67
C LEU A 33 -9.92 -3.76 10.61
N THR A 34 -8.66 -4.07 10.93
CA THR A 34 -7.72 -4.71 9.99
C THR A 34 -8.23 -6.06 9.52
N ASN A 35 -8.67 -6.94 10.42
CA ASN A 35 -9.15 -8.26 10.05
C ASN A 35 -10.40 -8.20 9.16
N SER A 36 -11.29 -7.26 9.44
CA SER A 36 -12.47 -7.00 8.61
C SER A 36 -12.03 -6.48 7.23
N LEU A 37 -11.05 -5.59 7.19
CA LEU A 37 -10.51 -5.05 5.93
C LEU A 37 -9.89 -6.14 5.05
N VAL A 38 -9.10 -7.07 5.62
CA VAL A 38 -8.56 -8.23 4.89
C VAL A 38 -9.70 -9.04 4.28
N ALA A 39 -10.70 -9.39 5.09
CA ALA A 39 -11.81 -10.19 4.63
C ALA A 39 -12.62 -9.50 3.52
N LEU A 40 -12.85 -8.18 3.61
CA LEU A 40 -13.51 -7.42 2.55
C LEU A 40 -12.69 -7.38 1.27
N THR A 41 -11.39 -7.16 1.39
CA THR A 41 -10.48 -7.05 0.25
C THR A 41 -10.49 -8.34 -0.57
N GLU A 42 -10.39 -9.48 0.11
CA GLU A 42 -10.39 -10.79 -0.55
C GLU A 42 -11.76 -11.14 -1.15
N ILE A 43 -12.86 -10.79 -0.48
CA ILE A 43 -14.22 -10.92 -1.05
C ILE A 43 -14.36 -10.05 -2.30
N MET A 44 -13.87 -8.81 -2.27
CA MET A 44 -13.91 -7.88 -3.41
C MET A 44 -13.12 -8.43 -4.61
N CYS A 45 -11.93 -8.99 -4.39
CA CYS A 45 -11.13 -9.59 -5.46
C CYS A 45 -11.74 -10.89 -6.02
N SER A 46 -12.49 -11.64 -5.20
CA SER A 46 -13.10 -12.92 -5.60
C SER A 46 -14.41 -12.77 -6.37
N CYS A 47 -15.11 -11.64 -6.22
CA CYS A 47 -16.36 -11.34 -6.92
C CYS A 47 -16.10 -10.86 -8.36
N LYS A 48 -16.72 -11.51 -9.36
CA LYS A 48 -16.63 -11.13 -10.79
C LYS A 48 -17.38 -9.82 -11.13
N THR A 49 -18.26 -9.35 -10.24
CA THR A 49 -18.99 -8.07 -10.35
C THR A 49 -18.59 -7.16 -9.18
N PRO A 50 -17.68 -6.21 -9.39
CA PRO A 50 -17.11 -5.38 -8.33
C PRO A 50 -18.08 -4.31 -7.77
N ALA A 51 -19.17 -4.01 -8.48
CA ALA A 51 -19.94 -2.78 -8.28
C ALA A 51 -20.93 -2.78 -7.09
N SER A 52 -21.18 -3.91 -6.40
CA SER A 52 -22.40 -4.03 -5.57
C SER A 52 -22.17 -4.20 -4.07
N ILE A 53 -20.93 -4.29 -3.58
CA ILE A 53 -20.70 -4.77 -2.20
C ILE A 53 -19.99 -3.75 -1.31
N VAL A 54 -18.98 -3.01 -1.80
CA VAL A 54 -18.32 -1.94 -1.04
C VAL A 54 -17.89 -0.82 -2.00
N THR A 55 -18.52 0.35 -1.90
CA THR A 55 -17.97 1.58 -2.50
C THR A 55 -16.88 2.11 -1.58
N ILE A 56 -15.63 2.06 -2.04
CA ILE A 56 -14.52 2.67 -1.32
C ILE A 56 -14.67 4.18 -1.48
N ASN A 57 -15.04 4.86 -0.40
CA ASN A 57 -15.22 6.31 -0.40
C ASN A 57 -14.02 7.01 0.26
N PHE A 58 -13.73 8.25 -0.13
CA PHE A 58 -12.68 9.06 0.50
C PHE A 58 -12.86 9.20 2.04
N SER A 59 -14.10 9.24 2.53
CA SER A 59 -14.38 9.25 3.98
C SER A 59 -13.85 7.99 4.69
N LEU A 60 -13.95 6.82 4.05
CA LEU A 60 -13.40 5.58 4.59
C LEU A 60 -11.87 5.63 4.56
N VAL A 61 -11.27 6.05 3.44
CA VAL A 61 -9.81 6.20 3.32
C VAL A 61 -9.26 7.13 4.39
N SER A 62 -9.91 8.29 4.62
CA SER A 62 -9.48 9.23 5.65
C SER A 62 -9.55 8.64 7.06
N LYS A 63 -10.58 7.86 7.38
CA LYS A 63 -10.67 7.12 8.65
C LYS A 63 -9.58 6.07 8.80
N LEU A 64 -9.33 5.29 7.75
CA LEU A 64 -8.27 4.28 7.74
C LEU A 64 -6.88 4.92 7.91
N LEU A 65 -6.64 6.08 7.30
CA LEU A 65 -5.40 6.84 7.47
C LEU A 65 -5.22 7.37 8.90
N THR A 66 -6.31 7.72 9.60
CA THR A 66 -6.23 8.07 11.03
C THR A 66 -5.92 6.84 11.88
N ALA A 67 -6.60 5.72 11.62
CA ALA A 67 -6.37 4.46 12.32
C ALA A 67 -4.97 3.88 12.09
N LEU A 68 -4.32 4.24 10.97
CA LEU A 68 -2.96 3.80 10.62
C LEU A 68 -1.93 4.06 11.73
N ASN A 69 -2.11 5.12 12.53
CA ASN A 69 -1.20 5.46 13.63
C ASN A 69 -1.31 4.52 14.84
N GLU A 70 -2.46 3.86 15.00
CA GLU A 70 -2.77 3.00 16.15
C GLU A 70 -2.66 1.51 15.79
N CYS A 71 -2.51 1.18 14.51
CA CYS A 71 -2.37 -0.18 14.02
C CYS A 71 -0.94 -0.72 14.19
N THR A 72 -0.87 -2.04 14.38
CA THR A 72 0.37 -2.80 14.26
C THR A 72 0.93 -2.73 12.84
N GLU A 73 2.19 -3.10 12.66
CA GLU A 73 2.86 -3.09 11.34
C GLU A 73 2.09 -3.90 10.29
N TRP A 74 1.57 -5.07 10.67
CA TRP A 74 0.73 -5.89 9.80
C TRP A 74 -0.57 -5.16 9.43
N GLY A 75 -1.20 -4.49 10.39
CA GLY A 75 -2.39 -3.68 10.11
C GLY A 75 -2.11 -2.49 9.20
N GLN A 76 -0.95 -1.84 9.36
CA GLN A 76 -0.53 -0.75 8.47
C GLN A 76 -0.36 -1.23 7.03
N ILE A 77 0.26 -2.39 6.81
CA ILE A 77 0.41 -3.00 5.47
C ILE A 77 -0.96 -3.25 4.83
N VAL A 78 -1.87 -3.90 5.57
CA VAL A 78 -3.22 -4.21 5.08
C VAL A 78 -3.98 -2.94 4.71
N ILE A 79 -3.92 -1.90 5.55
CA ILE A 79 -4.58 -0.62 5.26
C ILE A 79 -3.99 0.03 4.01
N LEU A 80 -2.66 0.09 3.89
CA LEU A 80 -1.99 0.68 2.73
C LEU A 80 -2.31 -0.10 1.44
N ASP A 81 -2.34 -1.43 1.50
CA ASP A 81 -2.71 -2.25 0.34
C ASP A 81 -4.18 -2.07 -0.06
N PHE A 82 -5.08 -1.91 0.90
CA PHE A 82 -6.46 -1.56 0.61
C PHE A 82 -6.60 -0.17 -0.02
N ILE A 83 -5.87 0.82 0.49
CA ILE A 83 -5.84 2.18 -0.10
C ILE A 83 -5.28 2.13 -1.53
N ALA A 84 -4.34 1.23 -1.83
CA ALA A 84 -3.84 1.06 -3.20
C ALA A 84 -4.92 0.54 -4.18
N LEU A 85 -6.01 -0.07 -3.70
CA LEU A 85 -7.16 -0.46 -4.53
C LEU A 85 -8.13 0.69 -4.80
N TYR A 86 -8.14 1.74 -3.97
CA TYR A 86 -8.98 2.93 -4.17
C TYR A 86 -8.52 3.71 -5.40
N ASP A 87 -9.44 3.98 -6.32
CA ASP A 87 -9.16 4.86 -7.46
C ASP A 87 -9.34 6.30 -7.04
N ILE A 88 -8.23 7.04 -7.07
CA ILE A 88 -8.18 8.43 -6.63
C ILE A 88 -8.66 9.29 -7.80
N GLU A 89 -9.74 10.05 -7.59
CA GLU A 89 -10.35 10.87 -8.64
C GLU A 89 -9.81 12.32 -8.66
N SER A 90 -9.32 12.82 -7.52
CA SER A 90 -8.90 14.21 -7.36
C SER A 90 -7.42 14.35 -6.97
N GLU A 91 -6.75 15.33 -7.56
CA GLU A 91 -5.37 15.71 -7.22
C GLU A 91 -5.23 16.14 -5.75
N THR A 92 -6.25 16.84 -5.21
CA THR A 92 -6.24 17.27 -3.80
C THR A 92 -6.33 16.10 -2.82
N GLU A 93 -7.09 15.05 -3.18
CA GLU A 93 -7.16 13.81 -2.40
C GLU A 93 -5.83 13.06 -2.45
N ALA A 94 -5.24 12.94 -3.65
CA ALA A 94 -3.94 12.33 -3.84
C ALA A 94 -2.87 13.00 -2.96
N GLN A 95 -2.88 14.34 -2.90
CA GLN A 95 -1.92 15.10 -2.09
C GLN A 95 -2.12 14.82 -0.59
N SER A 96 -3.36 14.84 -0.13
CA SER A 96 -3.69 14.57 1.27
C SER A 96 -3.25 13.16 1.71
N ILE A 97 -3.45 12.16 0.85
CA ILE A 97 -3.01 10.78 1.09
C ILE A 97 -1.48 10.72 1.16
N CYS A 98 -0.79 11.29 0.18
CA CYS A 98 0.67 11.33 0.14
C CYS A 98 1.26 11.98 1.40
N GLU A 99 0.77 13.14 1.82
CA GLU A 99 1.29 13.84 3.00
C GLU A 99 1.15 13.02 4.28
N ARG A 100 0.03 12.31 4.45
CA ARG A 100 -0.19 11.43 5.62
C ARG A 100 0.69 10.19 5.61
N VAL A 101 0.91 9.60 4.43
CA VAL A 101 1.63 8.34 4.28
C VAL A 101 3.16 8.54 4.22
N VAL A 102 3.67 9.71 3.83
CA VAL A 102 5.12 10.00 3.71
C VAL A 102 5.90 9.71 5.00
N SER A 103 5.29 9.89 6.19
CA SER A 103 5.93 9.56 7.48
C SER A 103 6.31 8.08 7.62
N ARG A 104 5.66 7.18 6.85
CA ARG A 104 5.89 5.73 6.90
C ARG A 104 7.09 5.27 6.05
N LEU A 105 7.65 6.15 5.22
CA LEU A 105 8.84 5.84 4.42
C LEU A 105 10.09 5.56 5.28
N SER A 106 10.13 6.06 6.52
CA SER A 106 11.22 5.83 7.47
C SER A 106 10.94 4.69 8.46
N HIS A 107 9.98 3.81 8.16
CA HIS A 107 9.63 2.69 9.03
C HIS A 107 10.72 1.60 8.99
N ALA A 108 10.96 0.92 10.11
CA ALA A 108 11.97 -0.15 10.20
C ALA A 108 11.61 -1.37 9.33
N ASN A 109 10.33 -1.74 9.31
CA ASN A 109 9.81 -2.83 8.51
C ASN A 109 9.71 -2.46 7.01
N SER A 110 10.48 -3.15 6.17
CA SER A 110 10.53 -2.92 4.71
C SER A 110 9.20 -3.18 4.00
N ALA A 111 8.35 -4.06 4.53
CA ALA A 111 7.04 -4.31 3.93
C ALA A 111 6.13 -3.07 4.05
N VAL A 112 6.16 -2.39 5.19
CA VAL A 112 5.44 -1.11 5.39
C VAL A 112 5.95 -0.05 4.40
N VAL A 113 7.27 0.01 4.20
CA VAL A 113 7.90 0.95 3.26
C VAL A 113 7.48 0.65 1.81
N LEU A 114 7.48 -0.61 1.38
CA LEU A 114 7.07 -0.99 0.03
C LEU A 114 5.58 -0.74 -0.22
N SER A 115 4.70 -1.09 0.73
CA SER A 115 3.26 -0.79 0.61
C SER A 115 3.00 0.72 0.58
N THR A 116 3.78 1.50 1.35
CA THR A 116 3.75 2.97 1.28
C THR A 116 4.16 3.49 -0.10
N ILE A 117 5.27 2.99 -0.65
CA ILE A 117 5.76 3.37 -1.98
C ILE A 117 4.71 3.05 -3.05
N LYS A 118 4.06 1.89 -2.96
CA LYS A 118 2.97 1.49 -3.87
C LYS A 118 1.81 2.50 -3.88
N VAL A 119 1.36 2.95 -2.70
CA VAL A 119 0.31 3.98 -2.58
C VAL A 119 0.78 5.31 -3.16
N ILE A 120 2.01 5.74 -2.84
CA ILE A 120 2.58 7.00 -3.33
C ILE A 120 2.69 6.98 -4.87
N ILE A 121 3.17 5.89 -5.48
CA ILE A 121 3.27 5.77 -6.94
C ILE A 121 1.89 5.86 -7.61
N LYS A 122 0.85 5.28 -6.99
CA LYS A 122 -0.52 5.39 -7.51
C LYS A 122 -1.00 6.84 -7.47
N ALA A 123 -0.85 7.51 -6.33
CA ALA A 123 -1.24 8.92 -6.16
C ALA A 123 -0.45 9.85 -7.10
N ILE A 124 0.84 9.60 -7.27
CA ILE A 124 1.70 10.40 -8.15
C ILE A 124 1.33 10.31 -9.63
N GLY A 125 0.70 9.22 -10.05
CA GLY A 125 0.19 9.09 -11.43
C GLY A 125 -0.78 10.20 -11.84
N LEU A 126 -1.40 10.88 -10.87
CA LEU A 126 -2.38 11.95 -11.10
C LEU A 126 -1.77 13.36 -11.10
N PHE A 127 -0.58 13.57 -10.50
CA PHE A 127 0.00 14.93 -10.35
C PHE A 127 0.60 15.53 -11.63
N GLY A 128 0.59 14.81 -12.76
CA GLY A 128 1.28 15.25 -13.98
C GLY A 128 2.78 15.56 -13.77
N GLU A 129 3.40 16.29 -14.69
CA GLU A 129 4.81 16.74 -14.59
C GLU A 129 4.96 18.00 -13.72
N THR A 130 4.48 17.94 -12.49
CA THR A 130 4.48 19.09 -11.56
C THR A 130 5.68 19.07 -10.61
N ALA A 131 6.05 20.21 -10.01
CA ALA A 131 7.08 20.28 -8.97
C ALA A 131 6.82 19.32 -7.79
N MET A 132 5.55 19.01 -7.51
CA MET A 132 5.10 18.08 -6.47
C MET A 132 5.55 16.63 -6.76
N LEU A 133 5.45 16.18 -8.02
CA LEU A 133 5.96 14.86 -8.46
C LEU A 133 7.44 14.72 -8.08
N ASN A 134 8.26 15.71 -8.45
CA ASN A 134 9.70 15.70 -8.16
C ASN A 134 10.01 15.72 -6.67
N GLN A 135 9.20 16.42 -5.86
CA GLN A 135 9.36 16.44 -4.42
C GLN A 135 9.13 15.06 -3.81
N HIS A 136 8.06 14.35 -4.20
CA HIS A 136 7.79 13.01 -3.69
C HIS A 136 8.79 11.97 -4.19
N LEU A 137 9.23 12.04 -5.45
CA LEU A 137 10.27 11.15 -5.97
C LEU A 137 11.59 11.29 -5.19
N ARG A 138 12.00 12.52 -4.86
CA ARG A 138 13.19 12.76 -4.03
C ARG A 138 13.06 12.17 -2.62
N LYS A 139 11.87 12.19 -2.03
CA LYS A 139 11.60 11.59 -0.71
C LYS A 139 11.64 10.06 -0.74
N MET A 140 11.32 9.43 -1.87
CA MET A 140 11.34 7.97 -2.03
C MET A 140 12.73 7.37 -2.27
N GLY A 141 13.68 8.16 -2.77
CA GLY A 141 15.05 7.69 -3.05
C GLY A 141 15.77 7.11 -1.82
N PRO A 142 15.92 7.86 -0.72
CA PRO A 142 16.67 7.39 0.46
C PRO A 142 16.12 6.11 1.11
N PRO A 143 14.79 5.92 1.27
CA PRO A 143 14.22 4.65 1.75
C PRO A 143 14.59 3.45 0.87
N LEU A 144 14.53 3.60 -0.47
CA LEU A 144 14.89 2.54 -1.40
C LEU A 144 16.36 2.13 -1.28
N VAL A 145 17.25 3.10 -1.09
CA VAL A 145 18.69 2.85 -0.88
C VAL A 145 18.94 2.17 0.47
N THR A 146 18.23 2.59 1.52
CA THR A 146 18.36 1.99 2.86
C THR A 146 18.00 0.50 2.84
N MET A 147 16.99 0.11 2.05
CA MET A 147 16.59 -1.29 1.88
C MET A 147 17.68 -2.16 1.24
N LEU A 148 18.60 -1.59 0.45
CA LEU A 148 19.73 -2.33 -0.13
C LEU A 148 20.81 -2.69 0.89
N SER A 149 20.76 -2.10 2.09
CA SER A 149 21.70 -2.40 3.18
C SER A 149 21.17 -3.45 4.16
N LEU A 150 19.99 -4.02 3.90
CA LEU A 150 19.35 -5.05 4.72
C LEU A 150 19.79 -6.45 4.29
N GLU A 151 19.13 -7.47 4.82
CA GLU A 151 19.39 -8.88 4.50
C GLU A 151 19.26 -9.16 2.99
N PRO A 152 20.03 -10.12 2.43
CA PRO A 152 20.06 -10.41 1.00
C PRO A 152 18.69 -10.68 0.36
N GLU A 153 17.78 -11.31 1.10
CA GLU A 153 16.43 -11.63 0.68
C GLU A 153 15.60 -10.35 0.49
N ILE A 154 15.73 -9.41 1.44
CA ILE A 154 15.06 -8.10 1.38
C ILE A 154 15.68 -7.26 0.27
N GLN A 155 17.01 -7.27 0.14
CA GLN A 155 17.74 -6.59 -0.91
C GLN A 155 17.28 -7.08 -2.30
N TYR A 156 17.14 -8.39 -2.51
CA TYR A 156 16.64 -8.94 -3.76
C TYR A 156 15.23 -8.43 -4.09
N VAL A 157 14.30 -8.47 -3.13
CA VAL A 157 12.94 -7.94 -3.31
C VAL A 157 12.99 -6.43 -3.60
N ALA A 158 13.83 -5.67 -2.90
CA ALA A 158 14.02 -4.24 -3.12
C ALA A 158 14.53 -3.96 -4.54
N LEU A 159 15.56 -4.66 -5.02
CA LEU A 159 16.12 -4.51 -6.36
C LEU A 159 15.09 -4.78 -7.46
N ARG A 160 14.26 -5.82 -7.31
CA ARG A 160 13.17 -6.11 -8.26
C ARG A 160 12.16 -4.97 -8.32
N ASN A 161 11.77 -4.43 -7.17
CA ASN A 161 10.86 -3.28 -7.10
C ASN A 161 11.51 -2.00 -7.67
N ILE A 162 12.76 -1.73 -7.32
CA ILE A 162 13.53 -0.58 -7.84
C ILE A 162 13.64 -0.62 -9.35
N ASN A 163 13.88 -1.79 -9.95
CA ASN A 163 13.91 -1.96 -11.39
C ASN A 163 12.58 -1.53 -12.03
N LEU A 164 11.45 -2.01 -11.50
CA LEU A 164 10.12 -1.61 -11.97
C LEU A 164 9.86 -0.11 -11.80
N ILE A 165 10.26 0.47 -10.67
CA ILE A 165 10.07 1.90 -10.39
C ILE A 165 10.93 2.75 -11.33
N THR A 166 12.16 2.34 -11.61
CA THR A 166 13.10 3.09 -12.46
C THR A 166 12.70 3.05 -13.93
N GLN A 167 12.07 1.96 -14.38
CA GLN A 167 11.46 1.89 -15.71
C GLN A 167 10.34 2.93 -15.88
N LYS A 168 9.55 3.19 -14.83
CA LYS A 168 8.48 4.19 -14.85
C LYS A 168 8.98 5.62 -14.57
N TYR A 169 9.91 5.78 -13.64
CA TYR A 169 10.46 7.06 -13.18
C TYR A 169 11.99 7.04 -13.15
N PRO A 170 12.67 7.26 -14.28
CA PRO A 170 14.13 7.15 -14.36
C PRO A 170 14.89 8.23 -13.58
N SER A 171 14.20 9.30 -13.16
CA SER A 171 14.79 10.41 -12.39
C SER A 171 14.99 10.11 -10.90
N ILE A 172 14.37 9.05 -10.37
CA ILE A 172 14.29 8.80 -8.91
C ILE A 172 15.65 8.50 -8.25
N LEU A 173 16.55 7.78 -8.94
CA LEU A 173 17.80 7.26 -8.37
C LEU A 173 19.06 7.80 -9.07
N LYS A 174 18.95 8.89 -9.83
CA LYS A 174 20.10 9.46 -10.58
C LYS A 174 21.31 9.79 -9.70
N ASN A 175 21.07 10.19 -8.45
CA ASN A 175 22.13 10.58 -7.52
C ASN A 175 22.66 9.41 -6.67
N GLU A 176 22.00 8.27 -6.70
CA GLU A 176 22.23 7.14 -5.77
C GLU A 176 22.90 5.93 -6.46
N LEU A 177 23.46 6.11 -7.66
CA LEU A 177 24.06 5.02 -8.47
C LEU A 177 25.17 4.27 -7.73
N LYS A 178 25.90 4.94 -6.82
CA LYS A 178 26.97 4.33 -6.02
C LYS A 178 26.47 3.20 -5.13
N SER A 179 25.21 3.26 -4.70
CA SER A 179 24.60 2.28 -3.81
C SER A 179 24.29 0.94 -4.51
N PHE A 180 24.39 0.89 -5.84
CA PHE A 180 24.19 -0.32 -6.66
C PHE A 180 25.51 -0.99 -7.08
N LEU A 181 26.65 -0.54 -6.55
CA LEU A 181 27.93 -1.17 -6.83
C LEU A 181 28.02 -2.53 -6.13
N ILE A 182 28.34 -3.56 -6.91
CA ILE A 182 28.50 -4.94 -6.44
C ILE A 182 29.65 -5.00 -5.42
N LYS A 183 29.37 -5.56 -4.25
CA LYS A 183 30.38 -5.84 -3.23
C LYS A 183 30.87 -7.27 -3.39
N TYR A 184 32.10 -7.52 -2.95
CA TYR A 184 32.70 -8.85 -3.02
C TYR A 184 31.92 -9.94 -2.25
N ASN A 185 31.19 -9.55 -1.21
CA ASN A 185 30.42 -10.46 -0.36
C ASN A 185 28.96 -10.63 -0.83
N ASP A 186 28.56 -9.99 -1.93
CA ASP A 186 27.17 -10.07 -2.40
C ASP A 186 26.90 -11.45 -3.02
N PRO A 187 25.75 -12.08 -2.70
CA PRO A 187 25.33 -13.31 -3.35
C PRO A 187 25.14 -13.15 -4.86
N ILE A 188 25.36 -14.23 -5.63
CA ILE A 188 25.32 -14.23 -7.11
C ILE A 188 23.97 -13.75 -7.69
N TYR A 189 22.88 -13.85 -6.93
CA TYR A 189 21.54 -13.47 -7.37
C TYR A 189 21.18 -11.99 -7.13
N ILE A 190 22.07 -11.22 -6.50
CA ILE A 190 21.98 -9.77 -6.25
C ILE A 190 22.81 -9.03 -7.28
#